data_AF-A0A6J4X3E0-F1
#
_entry.id   AF-A0A6J4X3E0-F1
#
_cell.length_a   1.000
_cell.length_b   1.000
_cell.length_c   1.000
_cell.angle_alpha   90.00
_cell.angle_beta   90.00
_cell.angle_gamma   90.00
#
_symmetry.space_group_name_H-M   'P 1'
#
loop_
_entity.id
_entity.type
_entity.pdbx_description
1 polymer ?
#
loop_
_entity_poly.entity_id
_entity_poly.type
_entity_poly.pdbx_seq_one_letter_code
_entity_poly.pdbx_strand_id
1 'polypeptide(L)'
;MRLSCRQKYSVIFCMMLCIFLSCAPRANRWGLPQYKYTYQVPAKAEDGWEIAALYEEGIDSGKIDELIRSILNKRFKNIHSVLLVRNGKLVLEEYFYGYQRDTKHELHSVSKSITSILVGIAIDQKKIPGVDEKVYGFFPEYKGSRWIDQKYNIAVEHVLTMSAGIDWDEQSHPTPRVDSV
;
A
#
# COMPACT_ATOMS: atom_id res chain seq x y z
N MET A 1 -13.26 45.88 -39.68
CA MET A 1 -11.86 45.64 -39.22
C MET A 1 -11.82 46.06 -37.75
N ARG A 2 -11.56 45.26 -36.71
CA ARG A 2 -11.02 43.91 -36.52
C ARG A 2 -11.56 43.39 -35.16
N LEU A 3 -11.97 42.12 -35.17
CA LEU A 3 -11.64 41.07 -34.19
C LEU A 3 -11.58 41.41 -32.69
N SER A 4 -12.47 40.83 -31.88
CA SER A 4 -12.08 40.07 -30.67
C SER A 4 -13.31 39.35 -30.08
N CYS A 5 -13.59 38.13 -30.56
CA CYS A 5 -14.55 37.23 -29.92
C CYS A 5 -14.18 35.75 -30.15
N ARG A 6 -12.88 35.43 -30.14
CA ARG A 6 -12.38 34.07 -30.40
C ARG A 6 -11.48 33.47 -29.31
N GLN A 7 -11.12 34.24 -28.29
CA GLN A 7 -10.13 33.81 -27.28
C GLN A 7 -10.75 33.10 -26.05
N LYS A 8 -12.04 33.30 -25.75
CA LYS A 8 -12.65 32.80 -24.50
C LYS A 8 -13.15 31.35 -24.59
N TYR A 9 -13.48 30.86 -25.79
CA TYR A 9 -13.98 29.49 -25.98
C TYR A 9 -12.88 28.42 -26.00
N SER A 10 -11.63 28.80 -26.28
CA SER A 10 -10.51 27.85 -26.35
C SER A 10 -10.04 27.35 -24.99
N VAL A 11 -10.20 28.16 -23.93
CA VAL A 11 -9.78 27.79 -22.56
C VAL A 11 -10.83 26.90 -21.88
N ILE A 12 -12.11 27.17 -22.14
CA ILE A 12 -13.24 26.40 -21.58
C ILE A 12 -13.28 24.98 -22.17
N PHE A 13 -12.95 24.81 -23.45
CA PHE A 13 -12.86 23.49 -24.08
C PHE A 13 -11.70 22.64 -23.53
N CYS A 14 -10.60 23.28 -23.11
CA CYS A 14 -9.47 22.59 -22.49
C CYS A 14 -9.78 22.13 -21.05
N MET A 15 -10.57 22.90 -20.29
CA MET A 15 -10.99 22.53 -18.93
C MET A 15 -12.02 21.37 -18.91
N MET A 16 -12.94 21.29 -19.89
CA MET A 16 -13.85 20.14 -19.99
C MET A 16 -13.15 18.85 -20.40
N LEU A 17 -12.08 18.92 -21.20
CA LEU A 17 -11.31 17.74 -21.60
C LEU A 17 -10.57 17.10 -20.41
N CYS A 18 -10.13 17.90 -19.43
CA CYS A 18 -9.49 17.41 -18.20
C CYS A 18 -10.46 16.66 -17.27
N ILE A 19 -11.75 16.96 -17.30
CA ILE A 19 -12.76 16.26 -16.46
C ILE A 19 -13.04 14.85 -17.01
N PHE A 20 -12.91 14.62 -18.32
CA PHE A 20 -13.12 13.28 -18.91
C PHE A 20 -11.95 12.31 -18.71
N LEU A 21 -10.73 12.80 -18.43
CA LEU A 21 -9.59 11.94 -18.08
C LEU A 21 -9.73 11.32 -16.68
N SER A 22 -10.54 11.91 -15.80
CA SER A 22 -10.75 11.45 -14.42
C SER A 22 -11.53 10.13 -14.29
N CYS A 23 -12.16 9.63 -15.35
CA CYS A 23 -12.99 8.42 -15.30
C CYS A 23 -12.35 7.20 -15.98
N ALA A 24 -11.11 7.32 -16.46
CA ALA A 24 -10.40 6.21 -17.05
C ALA A 24 -10.10 5.16 -15.96
N PRO A 25 -10.54 3.90 -16.11
CA PRO A 25 -10.27 2.87 -15.09
C PRO A 25 -8.78 2.52 -15.04
N ARG A 26 -8.03 2.79 -16.12
CA ARG A 26 -6.58 2.69 -16.23
C ARG A 26 -6.07 3.67 -17.31
N ALA A 27 -4.87 4.19 -17.14
CA ALA A 27 -4.13 4.89 -18.19
C ALA A 27 -3.01 4.01 -18.75
N ASN A 28 -2.74 4.09 -20.05
CA ASN A 28 -1.59 3.43 -20.67
C ASN A 28 -0.29 4.22 -20.41
N ARG A 29 0.85 3.73 -20.92
CA ARG A 29 2.16 4.39 -20.78
C ARG A 29 2.25 5.85 -21.25
N TRP A 30 1.27 6.32 -22.02
CA TRP A 30 1.17 7.69 -22.53
C TRP A 30 0.14 8.53 -21.77
N GLY A 31 -0.42 8.01 -20.67
CA GLY A 31 -1.46 8.68 -19.89
C GLY A 31 -2.86 8.63 -20.51
N LEU A 32 -3.06 7.86 -21.60
CA LEU A 32 -4.36 7.80 -22.29
C LEU A 32 -5.28 6.74 -21.66
N PRO A 33 -6.59 6.98 -21.60
CA PRO A 33 -7.57 6.02 -21.07
C PRO A 33 -7.52 4.68 -21.80
N GLN A 34 -7.46 3.59 -21.05
CA GLN A 34 -7.44 2.22 -21.56
C GLN A 34 -8.68 1.45 -21.11
N TYR A 35 -9.53 1.08 -22.07
CA TYR A 35 -10.79 0.37 -21.83
C TYR A 35 -10.68 -1.16 -21.98
N LYS A 36 -9.61 -1.64 -22.61
CA LYS A 36 -9.31 -3.08 -22.76
C LYS A 36 -7.96 -3.38 -22.11
N TYR A 37 -7.92 -4.34 -21.20
CA TYR A 37 -6.67 -4.74 -20.57
C TYR A 37 -5.72 -5.36 -21.60
N THR A 38 -4.45 -4.98 -21.53
CA THR A 38 -3.36 -5.61 -22.27
C THR A 38 -2.16 -5.57 -21.35
N TYR A 39 -1.62 -6.75 -21.05
CA TYR A 39 -0.45 -6.87 -20.20
C TYR A 39 0.74 -6.12 -20.79
N GLN A 40 1.51 -5.49 -19.91
CA GLN A 40 2.78 -4.86 -20.23
C GLN A 40 3.79 -5.26 -19.17
N VAL A 41 5.02 -5.54 -19.60
CA VAL A 41 6.14 -5.75 -18.68
C VAL A 41 6.34 -4.46 -17.88
N PRO A 42 6.53 -4.53 -16.54
CA PRO A 42 6.78 -3.36 -15.71
C PRO A 42 7.92 -2.49 -16.23
N ALA A 43 7.80 -1.18 -16.07
CA ALA A 43 8.87 -0.26 -16.43
C ALA A 43 10.02 -0.39 -15.43
N LYS A 44 11.26 -0.48 -15.92
CA LYS A 44 12.44 -0.47 -15.06
C LYS A 44 12.57 0.90 -14.38
N ALA A 45 12.58 0.89 -13.05
CA ALA A 45 12.81 2.07 -12.21
C ALA A 45 14.15 1.95 -11.46
N GLU A 46 14.57 3.03 -10.80
CA GLU A 46 15.75 3.08 -9.92
C GLU A 46 15.42 2.63 -8.49
N ASP A 47 14.56 1.62 -8.34
CA ASP A 47 14.08 1.09 -7.06
C ASP A 47 14.74 -0.23 -6.65
N GLY A 48 15.71 -0.70 -7.46
CA GLY A 48 16.47 -1.91 -7.21
C GLY A 48 15.78 -3.20 -7.66
N TRP A 49 14.54 -3.16 -8.15
CA TRP A 49 13.85 -4.36 -8.63
C TRP A 49 14.30 -4.76 -10.02
N GLU A 50 14.71 -6.01 -10.21
CA GLU A 50 14.76 -6.61 -11.54
C GLU A 50 13.35 -6.76 -12.11
N ILE A 51 13.22 -6.68 -13.43
CA ILE A 51 11.93 -6.85 -14.13
C ILE A 51 11.98 -8.11 -14.98
N ALA A 52 10.84 -8.76 -15.14
CA ALA A 52 10.68 -9.87 -16.06
C ALA A 52 9.25 -9.92 -16.61
N ALA A 53 9.05 -10.59 -17.74
CA ALA A 53 7.71 -10.83 -18.25
C ALA A 53 7.03 -11.99 -17.50
N LEU A 54 5.70 -11.94 -17.39
CA LEU A 54 4.92 -13.02 -16.76
C LEU A 54 5.26 -14.41 -17.30
N TYR A 55 5.42 -14.54 -18.62
CA TYR A 55 5.71 -15.82 -19.28
C TYR A 55 7.13 -16.33 -19.03
N GLU A 56 8.10 -15.44 -18.81
CA GLU A 56 9.48 -15.80 -18.46
C GLU A 56 9.55 -16.42 -17.07
N GLU A 57 8.70 -15.93 -16.16
CA GLU A 57 8.60 -16.44 -14.79
C GLU A 57 7.52 -17.52 -14.65
N GLY A 58 7.03 -18.11 -15.75
CA GLY A 58 6.07 -19.22 -15.75
C GLY A 58 4.73 -18.89 -15.09
N ILE A 59 4.25 -17.66 -15.27
CA ILE A 59 2.94 -17.20 -14.79
C ILE A 59 1.95 -17.19 -15.95
N ASP A 60 0.80 -17.81 -15.74
CA ASP A 60 -0.30 -17.81 -16.71
C ASP A 60 -0.90 -16.42 -16.86
N SER A 61 -0.65 -15.79 -18.01
CA SER A 61 -1.17 -14.46 -18.34
C SER A 61 -2.71 -14.42 -18.44
N GLY A 62 -3.37 -15.54 -18.71
CA GLY A 62 -4.83 -15.61 -18.81
C GLY A 62 -5.50 -15.33 -17.46
N LYS A 63 -4.96 -15.89 -16.37
CA LYS A 63 -5.47 -15.63 -15.01
C LYS A 63 -5.24 -14.19 -14.58
N ILE A 64 -4.10 -13.61 -14.95
CA ILE A 64 -3.81 -12.19 -14.69
C ILE A 64 -4.80 -11.30 -15.45
N ASP A 65 -5.05 -11.57 -16.74
CA ASP A 65 -6.05 -10.83 -17.51
C ASP A 65 -7.45 -10.93 -16.90
N GLU A 66 -7.87 -12.12 -16.46
CA GLU A 66 -9.16 -12.31 -15.77
C GLU A 66 -9.25 -11.50 -14.46
N LEU A 67 -8.20 -11.52 -13.64
CA LEU A 67 -8.12 -10.75 -12.39
C LEU A 67 -8.23 -9.25 -12.69
N ILE A 68 -7.41 -8.73 -13.60
CA ILE A 68 -7.40 -7.30 -13.88
C ILE A 68 -8.73 -6.87 -14.50
N ARG A 69 -9.32 -7.64 -15.41
CA ARG A 69 -10.67 -7.36 -15.93
C ARG A 69 -11.72 -7.35 -14.82
N SER A 70 -11.63 -8.26 -13.85
CA SER A 70 -12.54 -8.28 -12.70
C SER A 70 -12.41 -7.02 -11.84
N ILE A 71 -11.19 -6.53 -11.63
CA ILE A 71 -10.94 -5.26 -10.96
C ILE A 71 -11.53 -4.10 -11.76
N LEU A 72 -11.18 -3.97 -13.06
CA LEU A 72 -11.65 -2.89 -13.94
C LEU A 72 -13.18 -2.83 -14.04
N ASN A 73 -13.85 -4.00 -14.03
CA ASN A 73 -15.31 -4.13 -14.05
C ASN A 73 -15.97 -3.92 -12.67
N LYS A 74 -15.22 -3.47 -11.65
CA LYS A 74 -15.70 -3.21 -10.28
C LYS A 74 -16.31 -4.42 -9.57
N ARG A 75 -15.95 -5.65 -9.98
CA ARG A 75 -16.29 -6.87 -9.23
C ARG A 75 -15.58 -6.86 -7.87
N PHE A 76 -14.33 -6.41 -7.85
CA PHE A 76 -13.59 -6.08 -6.63
C PHE A 76 -13.55 -4.56 -6.49
N LYS A 77 -14.11 -4.05 -5.40
CA LYS A 77 -14.16 -2.61 -5.11
C LYS A 77 -12.92 -2.19 -4.32
N ASN A 78 -12.54 -0.92 -4.43
CA ASN A 78 -11.46 -0.29 -3.66
C ASN A 78 -10.08 -0.97 -3.83
N ILE A 79 -9.79 -1.47 -5.04
CA ILE A 79 -8.46 -1.92 -5.42
C ILE A 79 -7.81 -0.80 -6.23
N HIS A 80 -6.73 -0.24 -5.68
CA HIS A 80 -6.02 0.89 -6.28
C HIS A 80 -4.79 0.45 -7.08
N SER A 81 -4.16 -0.64 -6.66
CA SER A 81 -3.02 -1.22 -7.37
C SER A 81 -2.87 -2.72 -7.11
N VAL A 82 -2.17 -3.41 -8.02
CA VAL A 82 -1.73 -4.80 -7.88
C VAL A 82 -0.30 -4.90 -8.39
N LEU A 83 0.61 -5.35 -7.53
CA LEU A 83 1.99 -5.67 -7.87
C LEU A 83 2.23 -7.16 -7.65
N LEU A 84 3.02 -7.78 -8.52
CA LEU A 84 3.41 -9.18 -8.40
C LEU A 84 4.93 -9.30 -8.56
N VAL A 85 5.56 -9.92 -7.56
CA VAL A 85 6.99 -10.23 -7.57
C VAL A 85 7.14 -11.75 -7.54
N ARG A 86 8.00 -12.29 -8.41
CA ARG A 86 8.36 -13.72 -8.45
C ARG A 86 9.85 -13.86 -8.66
N ASN A 87 10.49 -14.74 -7.89
CA ASN A 87 11.94 -14.98 -7.96
C ASN A 87 12.78 -13.69 -7.86
N GLY A 88 12.36 -12.74 -7.01
CA GLY A 88 13.05 -11.46 -6.84
C GLY A 88 12.83 -10.44 -7.96
N LYS A 89 11.96 -10.74 -8.94
CA LYS A 89 11.68 -9.85 -10.08
C LYS A 89 10.24 -9.36 -10.08
N LEU A 90 10.06 -8.09 -10.38
CA LEU A 90 8.75 -7.47 -10.58
C LEU A 90 8.22 -7.85 -11.97
N VAL A 91 7.09 -8.57 -12.00
CA VAL A 91 6.52 -9.14 -13.22
C VAL A 91 5.17 -8.53 -13.62
N LEU A 92 4.49 -7.89 -12.68
CA LEU A 92 3.25 -7.16 -12.88
C LEU A 92 3.24 -5.94 -11.98
N GLU A 93 2.82 -4.82 -12.54
CA GLU A 93 2.61 -3.59 -11.79
C GLU A 93 1.48 -2.80 -12.45
N GLU A 94 0.36 -2.72 -11.74
CA GLU A 94 -0.88 -2.21 -12.28
C GLU A 94 -1.52 -1.24 -11.30
N TYR A 95 -1.97 -0.10 -11.80
CA TYR A 95 -2.67 0.94 -11.04
C TYR A 95 -4.00 1.27 -11.71
N PHE A 96 -5.02 1.51 -10.90
CA PHE A 96 -6.40 1.67 -11.35
C PHE A 96 -6.98 3.01 -10.91
N TYR A 97 -8.01 3.48 -11.60
CA TYR A 97 -8.88 4.58 -11.15
C TYR A 97 -8.14 5.88 -10.73
N GLY A 98 -7.08 6.24 -11.45
CA GLY A 98 -6.32 7.47 -11.21
C GLY A 98 -5.24 7.37 -10.12
N TYR A 99 -5.13 6.24 -9.44
CA TYR A 99 -4.01 5.97 -8.54
C TYR A 99 -2.72 5.73 -9.33
N GLN A 100 -1.60 6.06 -8.72
CA GLN A 100 -0.26 5.99 -9.31
C GLN A 100 0.72 5.38 -8.31
N ARG A 101 1.94 5.09 -8.78
CA ARG A 101 3.04 4.54 -7.96
C ARG A 101 3.24 5.31 -6.67
N ASP A 102 3.26 6.64 -6.76
CA ASP A 102 3.58 7.51 -5.63
C ASP A 102 2.33 7.93 -4.82
N THR A 103 1.16 7.35 -5.11
CA THR A 103 -0.05 7.65 -4.34
C THR A 103 0.05 7.05 -2.94
N LYS A 104 0.00 7.91 -1.93
CA LYS A 104 0.07 7.53 -0.52
C LYS A 104 -1.22 6.84 -0.09
N HIS A 105 -1.07 5.81 0.74
CA HIS A 105 -2.15 5.05 1.35
C HIS A 105 -1.95 4.96 2.86
N GLU A 106 -3.04 4.89 3.61
CA GLU A 106 -2.99 4.50 5.01
C GLU A 106 -2.59 3.04 5.14
N LEU A 107 -1.52 2.78 5.90
CA LEU A 107 -0.93 1.45 6.02
C LEU A 107 -1.64 0.58 7.07
N HIS A 108 -2.32 1.18 8.05
CA HIS A 108 -2.93 0.49 9.19
C HIS A 108 -2.01 -0.62 9.76
N SER A 109 -2.47 -1.87 9.78
CA SER A 109 -1.72 -3.01 10.32
C SER A 109 -0.50 -3.44 9.50
N VAL A 110 -0.31 -2.95 8.27
CA VAL A 110 0.95 -3.16 7.53
C VAL A 110 2.13 -2.61 8.32
N SER A 111 1.95 -1.50 9.05
CA SER A 111 2.96 -0.91 9.91
C SER A 111 3.53 -1.88 10.95
N LYS A 112 2.73 -2.86 11.42
CA LYS A 112 3.19 -3.87 12.40
C LYS A 112 4.31 -4.76 11.84
N SER A 113 4.27 -5.08 10.55
CA SER A 113 5.33 -5.86 9.89
C SER A 113 6.65 -5.09 9.87
N ILE A 114 6.58 -3.78 9.59
CA ILE A 114 7.76 -2.90 9.62
C ILE A 114 8.31 -2.78 11.04
N THR A 115 7.45 -2.57 12.04
CA THR A 115 7.86 -2.55 13.45
C THR A 115 8.52 -3.87 13.87
N SER A 116 7.98 -5.01 13.45
CA SER A 116 8.56 -6.33 13.73
C SER A 116 9.96 -6.48 13.14
N ILE A 117 10.18 -6.03 11.89
CA ILE A 117 11.51 -6.00 11.26
C ILE A 117 12.47 -5.11 12.07
N LEU A 118 12.03 -3.92 12.51
CA LEU A 118 12.87 -3.02 13.31
C LEU A 118 13.27 -3.64 14.65
N VAL A 119 12.38 -4.41 15.29
CA VAL A 119 12.71 -5.17 16.50
C VAL A 119 13.75 -6.25 16.20
N GLY A 120 13.61 -6.98 15.09
CA GLY A 120 14.62 -7.93 14.62
C GLY A 120 16.00 -7.28 14.42
N ILE A 121 16.05 -6.11 13.76
CA ILE A 121 17.28 -5.33 13.58
C ILE A 121 17.86 -4.88 14.94
N ALA A 122 17.02 -4.47 15.89
CA ALA A 122 17.48 -4.07 17.22
C ALA A 122 18.08 -5.25 18.02
N ILE A 123 17.53 -6.46 17.84
CA ILE A 123 18.11 -7.69 18.40
C ILE A 123 19.48 -7.98 17.75
N ASP A 124 19.56 -7.90 16.42
CA ASP A 124 20.80 -8.13 15.68
C ASP A 124 21.91 -7.13 16.06
N GLN A 125 21.52 -5.88 16.36
CA GLN A 125 22.39 -4.82 16.89
C GLN A 125 22.66 -4.95 18.41
N LYS A 126 22.20 -6.01 19.07
CA LYS A 126 22.35 -6.25 20.53
C LYS A 126 21.77 -5.15 21.42
N LYS A 127 20.81 -4.36 20.91
CA LYS A 127 20.06 -3.36 21.69
C LYS A 127 18.92 -4.00 22.48
N ILE A 128 18.38 -5.09 21.97
CA ILE A 128 17.45 -5.98 22.67
C ILE A 128 18.15 -7.33 22.74
N PRO A 129 18.36 -7.91 23.94
CA PRO A 129 19.08 -9.18 24.05
C PRO A 129 18.44 -10.35 23.29
N GLY A 130 17.11 -10.38 23.20
CA GLY A 130 16.37 -11.41 22.47
C GLY A 130 14.85 -11.25 22.59
N VAL A 131 14.12 -12.17 21.97
CA VAL A 131 12.64 -12.16 22.00
C VAL A 131 12.06 -12.61 23.35
N ASP A 132 12.83 -13.35 24.13
CA ASP A 132 12.45 -13.81 25.48
C ASP A 132 12.52 -12.69 26.54
N GLU A 133 13.07 -11.53 26.16
CA GLU A 133 13.24 -10.40 27.07
C GLU A 133 11.90 -9.83 27.51
N LYS A 134 11.79 -9.50 28.80
CA LYS A 134 10.55 -8.96 29.37
C LYS A 134 10.36 -7.53 28.91
N VAL A 135 9.21 -7.25 28.29
CA VAL A 135 8.88 -5.93 27.73
C VAL A 135 8.95 -4.84 28.80
N TYR A 136 8.49 -5.14 30.01
CA TYR A 136 8.48 -4.17 31.11
C TYR A 136 9.87 -3.75 31.58
N GLY A 137 10.93 -4.53 31.28
CA GLY A 137 12.30 -4.14 31.57
C GLY A 137 12.75 -2.86 30.84
N PHE A 138 12.11 -2.55 29.71
CA PHE A 138 12.40 -1.35 28.91
C PHE A 138 11.70 -0.08 29.41
N PHE A 139 10.75 -0.19 30.35
CA PHE A 139 9.91 0.91 30.82
C PHE A 139 9.96 1.08 32.34
N PRO A 140 11.14 1.38 32.92
CA PRO A 140 11.34 1.44 34.36
C PRO A 140 10.47 2.48 35.08
N GLU A 141 10.00 3.51 34.39
CA GLU A 141 9.15 4.58 34.90
C GLU A 141 7.73 4.14 35.28
N TYR A 142 7.28 2.98 34.80
CA TYR A 142 5.95 2.45 35.10
C TYR A 142 5.94 1.42 36.25
N LYS A 143 7.10 1.18 36.90
CA LYS A 143 7.19 0.36 38.13
C LYS A 143 6.22 0.90 39.19
N GLY A 144 5.54 0.03 39.93
CA GLY A 144 4.48 0.45 40.86
C GLY A 144 3.07 0.42 40.24
N SER A 145 2.95 0.23 38.92
CA SER A 145 1.66 0.11 38.26
C SER A 145 1.10 -1.31 38.41
N ARG A 146 -0.24 -1.41 38.51
CA ARG A 146 -0.94 -2.71 38.56
C ARG A 146 -0.54 -3.62 37.38
N TRP A 147 -0.30 -3.04 36.20
CA TRP A 147 0.03 -3.77 34.98
C TRP A 147 1.43 -4.38 34.97
N ILE A 148 2.41 -3.75 35.64
CA ILE A 148 3.79 -4.25 35.73
C ILE A 148 3.98 -5.15 36.95
N ASP A 149 3.38 -4.78 38.07
CA ASP A 149 3.62 -5.48 39.34
C ASP A 149 2.73 -6.72 39.50
N GLN A 150 1.59 -6.79 38.81
CA GLN A 150 0.74 -7.98 38.80
C GLN A 150 1.02 -8.88 37.59
N LYS A 151 2.02 -9.76 37.77
CA LYS A 151 2.10 -11.14 37.24
C LYS A 151 2.19 -11.39 35.73
N TYR A 152 2.11 -10.41 34.84
CA TYR A 152 2.26 -10.73 33.42
C TYR A 152 3.75 -10.83 33.06
N ASN A 153 4.25 -12.04 32.83
CA ASN A 153 5.58 -12.25 32.23
C ASN A 153 5.46 -12.07 30.71
N ILE A 154 5.23 -10.84 30.25
CA ILE A 154 5.13 -10.54 28.82
C ILE A 154 6.54 -10.37 28.26
N ALA A 155 6.94 -11.35 27.43
CA ALA A 155 8.15 -11.27 26.62
C ALA A 155 7.88 -10.48 25.33
N VAL A 156 8.95 -10.00 24.69
CA VAL A 156 8.88 -9.33 23.38
C VAL A 156 8.18 -10.23 22.35
N GLU A 157 8.44 -11.54 22.38
CA GLU A 157 7.77 -12.52 21.52
C GLU A 157 6.24 -12.41 21.58
N HIS A 158 5.67 -12.35 22.79
CA HIS A 158 4.22 -12.32 22.97
C HIS A 158 3.57 -11.07 22.36
N VAL A 159 4.28 -9.95 22.32
CA VAL A 159 3.78 -8.72 21.68
C VAL A 159 3.87 -8.85 20.15
N LEU A 160 4.97 -9.41 19.64
CA LEU A 160 5.17 -9.61 18.20
C LEU A 160 4.21 -10.63 17.60
N THR A 161 3.77 -11.62 18.39
CA THR A 161 2.87 -12.71 17.97
C THR A 161 1.42 -12.47 18.39
N MET A 162 1.10 -11.32 18.99
CA MET A 162 -0.24 -10.98 19.49
C MET A 162 -0.78 -11.97 20.55
N SER A 163 0.11 -12.60 21.33
CA SER A 163 -0.23 -13.57 22.38
C SER A 163 -0.05 -13.03 23.81
N ALA A 164 0.09 -11.72 23.96
CA ALA A 164 0.30 -11.04 25.24
C ALA A 164 -0.94 -11.05 26.17
N GLY A 165 -2.12 -11.42 25.66
CA GLY A 165 -3.36 -11.45 26.43
C GLY A 165 -3.90 -10.05 26.78
N ILE A 166 -3.53 -9.03 26.00
CA ILE A 166 -3.99 -7.66 26.17
C ILE A 166 -5.23 -7.45 25.30
N ASP A 167 -6.33 -7.03 25.93
CA ASP A 167 -7.55 -6.70 25.22
C ASP A 167 -7.39 -5.43 24.38
N TRP A 168 -7.97 -5.45 23.18
CA TRP A 168 -8.05 -4.29 22.28
C TRP A 168 -9.49 -3.79 22.22
N ASP A 169 -9.71 -2.51 22.55
CA ASP A 169 -10.99 -1.84 22.37
C ASP A 169 -10.90 -0.83 21.22
N GLU A 170 -11.51 -1.19 20.09
CA GLU A 170 -11.56 -0.36 18.89
C GLU A 170 -12.68 0.69 18.94
N GLN A 171 -13.68 0.51 19.81
CA GLN A 171 -14.88 1.36 19.84
C GLN A 171 -14.67 2.66 20.63
N SER A 172 -13.81 2.65 21.64
CA SER A 172 -13.52 3.84 22.45
C SER A 172 -12.56 4.84 21.79
N HIS A 173 -11.91 4.47 20.68
CA HIS A 173 -10.92 5.30 19.99
C HIS A 173 -11.17 5.37 18.46
N PRO A 174 -12.15 6.17 18.00
CA PRO A 174 -12.38 6.33 16.57
C PRO A 174 -11.15 6.98 15.91
N THR A 175 -10.53 6.29 14.96
CA THR A 175 -9.51 6.87 14.09
C THR A 175 -10.16 7.96 13.23
N PRO A 176 -9.63 9.20 13.19
CA PRO A 176 -10.13 10.20 12.25
C PRO A 176 -9.97 9.68 10.82
N ARG A 177 -11.09 9.65 10.10
CA ARG A 177 -11.20 9.18 8.72
C ARG A 177 -10.58 10.22 7.77
N VAL A 178 -9.56 9.83 6.99
CA VAL A 178 -8.83 10.73 6.06
C VAL A 178 -9.64 11.04 4.80
N ASP A 179 -10.81 10.44 4.63
CA ASP A 179 -11.81 10.69 3.59
C ASP A 179 -12.52 12.06 3.69
N SER A 180 -11.93 13.04 4.39
CA SER A 180 -12.45 14.40 4.58
C SER A 180 -11.66 15.51 3.88
N VAL A 181 -10.79 15.18 2.91
CA VAL A 181 -10.08 16.16 2.06
C VAL A 181 -10.42 16.03 0.57
#